data_AF-A0AAD3DBZ3-F1
#
_entry.id   AF-A0AAD3DBZ3-F1
#
_cell.length_a   1.000
_cell.length_b   1.000
_cell.length_c   1.000
_cell.angle_alpha   90.00
_cell.angle_beta   90.00
_cell.angle_gamma   90.00
#
_symmetry.space_group_name_H-M   'P 1'
#
loop_
_entity.id
_entity.type
_entity.pdbx_description
1 polymer ?
#
loop_
_entity_poly.entity_id
_entity_poly.type
_entity_poly.pdbx_seq_one_letter_code
_entity_poly.pdbx_strand_id
1 'polypeptide(L)'
;MQLRNKPLQRRQQKRIFSKKLVTCLILTSFAIIYLDLLQPSRRILSEQKVDLSKFQIDTFPLIHSDVPTDKELLSKVKEIKGETDNEDFNEEAARIPIDQMFYMNYEKDIEKKQKMKDWLSWFLPNRGIPFYRLPLMKGLPYVCDFEDEEKCIRESGKVDTLLHLMQSNEYKTSGTSLILQDDIEVTHMHRLRVAANLVPNDWDVIRFDCPIESDNHLPNLNNYVFQTNQGRDMHPFLDYSRVMLLRNEKFDKIAEAINVLPRMELDAALSFEGINSYCVNVGIGHRFEIKKPRPIIYTFFSPLHERDRHDNMVDLWKKEWELAGFDPRILTIEDAKKNPYFETMKAEVEQVFKTDVYNAYCFYRYLAMATVGGIMSDYDTMPVYFPIEEAMSDTLVNDGKFTSFEAHVPSLISASKEEWQHVAELLTEQIPKSKSWLKSDMYLLQELGHDPSNDVDLRLAARIAPRTHILTSIPYTKGEKQKVNCHLLKNRRAIHMSHSSMSKLKKWGLTPDYDKTGLHPTQHRAKLAETFMNDFREQCMGVGKFKEIE
;
A
#
# COMPACT_ATOMS: atom_id res chain seq x y z
N MET A 1 -27.43 -56.17 37.07
CA MET A 1 -27.29 -57.64 37.00
C MET A 1 -27.18 -58.02 35.52
N GLN A 2 -26.04 -58.63 35.13
CA GLN A 2 -25.71 -59.33 33.84
C GLN A 2 -25.77 -58.52 32.52
N LEU A 3 -24.64 -58.10 31.91
CA LEU A 3 -23.68 -58.85 31.05
C LEU A 3 -24.28 -59.50 29.80
N ARG A 4 -23.82 -59.07 28.61
CA ARG A 4 -23.41 -59.99 27.51
C ARG A 4 -22.56 -59.32 26.43
N ASN A 5 -21.39 -59.92 26.22
CA ASN A 5 -20.37 -59.65 25.21
C ASN A 5 -20.80 -60.09 23.79
N LYS A 6 -20.21 -59.45 22.76
CA LYS A 6 -20.11 -59.97 21.38
C LYS A 6 -18.62 -60.23 21.04
N PRO A 7 -18.29 -61.31 20.30
CA PRO A 7 -16.97 -61.50 19.73
C PRO A 7 -16.89 -61.29 18.21
N LEU A 8 -15.68 -60.99 17.76
CA LEU A 8 -15.18 -60.92 16.37
C LEU A 8 -15.28 -62.25 15.62
N GLN A 9 -15.34 -62.20 14.28
CA GLN A 9 -14.52 -63.07 13.43
C GLN A 9 -14.25 -62.48 12.03
N ARG A 10 -12.97 -62.54 11.63
CA ARG A 10 -12.40 -62.23 10.31
C ARG A 10 -12.67 -63.36 9.30
N ARG A 11 -12.76 -63.07 8.00
CA ARG A 11 -12.26 -63.95 6.92
C ARG A 11 -11.78 -63.16 5.69
N GLN A 12 -10.60 -63.55 5.22
CA GLN A 12 -9.95 -63.21 3.95
C GLN A 12 -10.54 -64.07 2.81
N GLN A 13 -10.50 -63.62 1.55
CA GLN A 13 -9.78 -64.30 0.44
C GLN A 13 -9.95 -63.62 -0.93
N LYS A 14 -8.96 -63.90 -1.79
CA LYS A 14 -8.61 -63.35 -3.11
C LYS A 14 -9.27 -64.09 -4.29
N ARG A 15 -9.05 -63.51 -5.50
CA ARG A 15 -9.03 -64.04 -6.89
C ARG A 15 -10.37 -63.90 -7.66
N ILE A 16 -10.46 -63.08 -8.72
CA ILE A 16 -9.87 -63.10 -10.09
C ILE A 16 -10.70 -63.96 -11.09
N PHE A 17 -10.95 -63.34 -12.26
CA PHE A 17 -11.25 -63.85 -13.63
C PHE A 17 -12.70 -64.05 -14.14
N SER A 18 -13.09 -63.13 -15.05
CA SER A 18 -13.28 -63.34 -16.50
C SER A 18 -14.69 -63.20 -17.13
N LYS A 19 -14.64 -62.74 -18.40
CA LYS A 19 -15.59 -62.77 -19.54
C LYS A 19 -16.38 -61.47 -19.76
N LYS A 20 -16.52 -60.90 -20.97
CA LYS A 20 -16.17 -61.19 -22.39
C LYS A 20 -16.41 -59.86 -23.17
N LEU A 21 -15.55 -59.37 -24.06
CA LEU A 21 -15.35 -59.68 -25.50
C LEU A 21 -16.33 -58.96 -26.46
N VAL A 22 -15.81 -58.56 -27.65
CA VAL A 22 -16.45 -58.09 -28.93
C VAL A 22 -16.45 -56.54 -29.08
N THR A 23 -15.81 -55.85 -30.04
CA THR A 23 -15.24 -56.14 -31.37
C THR A 23 -14.17 -55.09 -31.72
N CYS A 24 -13.01 -55.46 -32.28
CA CYS A 24 -12.13 -54.52 -33.01
C CYS A 24 -11.25 -55.31 -33.99
N LEU A 25 -11.52 -55.19 -35.29
CA LEU A 25 -10.67 -55.64 -36.40
C LEU A 25 -11.24 -55.05 -37.69
N ILE A 26 -10.51 -54.11 -38.29
CA ILE A 26 -10.25 -53.93 -39.74
C ILE A 26 -9.44 -52.62 -39.87
N LEU A 27 -8.40 -52.67 -40.72
CA LEU A 27 -7.46 -51.60 -41.14
C LEU A 27 -6.09 -51.52 -40.41
N THR A 28 -5.32 -52.59 -40.54
CA THR A 28 -3.86 -52.51 -40.72
C THR A 28 -3.54 -52.71 -42.21
N SER A 29 -3.20 -51.67 -42.98
CA SER A 29 -2.52 -51.76 -44.31
C SER A 29 -2.10 -50.40 -44.91
N PHE A 30 -1.54 -49.47 -44.14
CA PHE A 30 -0.83 -48.29 -44.70
C PHE A 30 0.35 -47.88 -43.80
N ALA A 31 1.28 -48.81 -43.62
CA ALA A 31 2.52 -48.59 -42.88
C ALA A 31 3.71 -49.19 -43.64
N ILE A 32 3.87 -48.83 -44.91
CA ILE A 32 5.12 -48.95 -45.67
C ILE A 32 5.08 -47.74 -46.64
N ILE A 33 6.18 -46.99 -46.75
CA ILE A 33 6.30 -45.68 -47.43
C ILE A 33 5.97 -44.49 -46.51
N TYR A 34 6.73 -44.27 -45.43
CA TYR A 34 7.04 -42.93 -44.87
C TYR A 34 8.12 -43.02 -43.79
N LEU A 35 9.19 -43.79 -44.05
CA LEU A 35 10.26 -44.08 -43.09
C LEU A 35 11.67 -43.73 -43.59
N ASP A 36 11.79 -42.78 -44.53
CA ASP A 36 13.12 -42.37 -45.06
C ASP A 36 13.31 -40.86 -45.27
N LEU A 37 12.42 -40.01 -44.76
CA LEU A 37 12.63 -38.57 -44.75
C LEU A 37 12.28 -38.03 -43.38
N LEU A 38 13.26 -37.37 -42.75
CA LEU A 38 13.21 -36.60 -41.49
C LEU A 38 13.87 -37.24 -40.27
N GLN A 39 15.20 -37.30 -40.29
CA GLN A 39 16.09 -36.77 -39.23
C GLN A 39 17.41 -36.32 -39.91
N PRO A 40 18.25 -35.39 -39.39
CA PRO A 40 18.40 -35.06 -37.95
C PRO A 40 18.71 -33.58 -37.58
N SER A 41 18.30 -33.17 -36.38
CA SER A 41 19.12 -32.30 -35.51
C SER A 41 18.61 -32.32 -34.06
N ARG A 42 18.92 -33.40 -33.34
CA ARG A 42 18.93 -33.37 -31.87
C ARG A 42 20.22 -32.70 -31.40
N ARG A 43 20.11 -31.46 -30.91
CA ARG A 43 21.10 -30.84 -30.01
C ARG A 43 20.37 -30.13 -28.87
N ILE A 44 20.60 -30.65 -27.66
CA ILE A 44 20.56 -29.98 -26.35
C ILE A 44 19.24 -29.26 -26.00
N LEU A 45 18.33 -29.99 -25.36
CA LEU A 45 17.40 -29.41 -24.37
C LEU A 45 17.77 -30.01 -23.02
N SER A 46 18.64 -29.31 -22.30
CA SER A 46 18.75 -29.47 -20.85
C SER A 46 17.52 -28.84 -20.21
N GLU A 47 16.92 -29.55 -19.28
CA GLU A 47 15.89 -29.06 -18.37
C GLU A 47 16.37 -27.79 -17.65
N GLN A 48 15.98 -26.62 -18.14
CA GLN A 48 15.92 -25.42 -17.31
C GLN A 48 14.55 -25.38 -16.66
N LYS A 49 14.49 -25.79 -15.39
CA LYS A 49 13.43 -25.35 -14.49
C LYS A 49 13.53 -23.83 -14.41
N VAL A 50 12.58 -23.14 -15.03
CA VAL A 50 12.41 -21.70 -14.85
C VAL A 50 12.00 -21.48 -13.41
N ASP A 51 12.91 -20.88 -12.64
CA ASP A 51 12.67 -20.47 -11.26
C ASP A 51 11.83 -19.19 -11.27
N LEU A 52 10.52 -19.36 -11.14
CA LEU A 52 9.56 -18.25 -11.07
C LEU A 52 9.74 -17.37 -9.82
N SER A 53 10.60 -17.76 -8.85
CA SER A 53 10.96 -16.88 -7.73
C SER A 53 11.93 -15.75 -8.11
N LYS A 54 12.43 -15.75 -9.35
CA LYS A 54 13.25 -14.67 -9.91
C LYS A 54 12.46 -13.63 -10.72
N PHE A 55 11.16 -13.83 -10.93
CA PHE A 55 10.28 -12.78 -11.45
C PHE A 55 9.86 -11.89 -10.28
N GLN A 56 10.80 -11.08 -9.82
CA GLN A 56 10.47 -9.88 -9.06
C GLN A 56 9.79 -8.93 -10.05
N ILE A 57 8.53 -8.57 -9.79
CA ILE A 57 7.97 -7.35 -10.38
C ILE A 57 8.75 -6.24 -9.69
N ASP A 58 9.84 -5.81 -10.31
CA ASP A 58 10.58 -4.65 -9.86
C ASP A 58 9.65 -3.44 -10.02
N THR A 59 8.96 -3.10 -8.93
CA THR A 59 8.56 -1.71 -8.71
C THR A 59 9.86 -0.95 -8.57
N PHE A 60 10.42 -0.51 -9.71
CA PHE A 60 11.55 0.39 -9.68
C PHE A 60 11.16 1.56 -8.80
N PRO A 61 11.88 1.83 -7.70
CA PRO A 61 11.66 3.05 -6.97
C PRO A 61 11.85 4.16 -8.00
N LEU A 62 10.80 4.93 -8.26
CA LEU A 62 10.97 6.28 -8.79
C LEU A 62 12.10 6.85 -7.95
N ILE A 63 13.27 7.05 -8.54
CA ILE A 63 14.43 7.52 -7.81
C ILE A 63 13.96 8.86 -7.25
N HIS A 64 13.68 8.87 -5.94
CA HIS A 64 13.35 10.05 -5.16
C HIS A 64 14.60 10.92 -5.02
N SER A 65 15.30 11.19 -6.14
CA SER A 65 16.09 12.39 -6.27
C SER A 65 15.13 13.54 -6.09
N ASP A 66 15.35 14.34 -5.04
CA ASP A 66 14.66 15.56 -4.66
C ASP A 66 13.70 16.09 -5.73
N VAL A 67 12.42 15.72 -5.62
CA VAL A 67 11.37 16.26 -6.50
C VAL A 67 11.39 17.77 -6.33
N PRO A 68 11.67 18.54 -7.39
CA PRO A 68 11.85 19.97 -7.24
C PRO A 68 10.55 20.63 -6.81
N THR A 69 10.67 21.59 -5.91
CA THR A 69 9.57 22.45 -5.52
C THR A 69 9.17 23.35 -6.69
N ASP A 70 7.91 23.81 -6.72
CA ASP A 70 7.42 24.70 -7.78
C ASP A 70 8.25 26.00 -7.85
N LYS A 71 8.81 26.45 -6.71
CA LYS A 71 9.71 27.60 -6.62
C LYS A 71 11.05 27.34 -7.32
N GLU A 72 11.64 26.17 -7.14
CA GLU A 72 12.90 25.78 -7.81
C GLU A 72 12.69 25.69 -9.32
N LEU A 73 11.57 25.10 -9.75
CA LEU A 73 11.21 25.03 -11.18
C LEU A 73 11.04 26.43 -11.80
N LEU A 74 10.30 27.32 -11.14
CA LEU A 74 10.11 28.70 -11.60
C LEU A 74 11.43 29.46 -11.69
N SER A 75 12.30 29.31 -10.68
CA SER A 75 13.65 29.91 -10.70
C SER A 75 14.45 29.43 -11.91
N LYS A 76 14.36 28.13 -12.24
CA LYS A 76 15.09 27.55 -13.36
C LYS A 76 14.53 27.98 -14.71
N VAL A 77 13.21 28.16 -14.82
CA VAL A 77 12.57 28.72 -16.03
C VAL A 77 13.07 30.15 -16.28
N LYS A 78 13.12 31.01 -15.26
CA LYS A 78 13.65 32.38 -15.39
C LYS A 78 15.09 32.41 -15.87
N GLU A 79 15.93 31.55 -15.27
CA GLU A 79 17.35 31.40 -15.66
C GLU A 79 17.48 31.03 -17.15
N ILE A 80 16.74 30.04 -17.63
CA ILE A 80 16.77 29.58 -19.04
C ILE A 80 16.28 30.68 -19.99
N LYS A 81 15.26 31.45 -19.58
CA LYS A 81 14.70 32.55 -20.39
C LYS A 81 15.53 33.84 -20.34
N GLY A 82 16.56 33.91 -19.50
CA GLY A 82 17.40 35.09 -19.34
C GLY A 82 16.69 36.26 -18.67
N GLU A 83 15.65 36.00 -17.89
CA GLU A 83 14.88 37.03 -17.19
C GLU A 83 15.56 37.37 -15.85
N THR A 84 15.72 38.66 -15.55
CA THR A 84 16.34 39.13 -14.30
C THR A 84 15.33 39.22 -13.16
N ASP A 85 15.77 39.06 -11.92
CA ASP A 85 14.92 39.03 -10.71
C ASP A 85 14.05 40.29 -10.45
N ASN A 86 14.25 41.37 -11.21
CA ASN A 86 13.57 42.66 -11.02
C ASN A 86 12.29 42.83 -11.86
N GLU A 87 11.95 41.90 -12.76
CA GLU A 87 10.70 41.96 -13.51
C GLU A 87 9.63 41.09 -12.84
N ASP A 88 8.41 41.63 -12.71
CA ASP A 88 7.23 40.89 -12.28
C ASP A 88 6.97 39.76 -13.27
N PHE A 89 7.59 38.60 -13.00
CA PHE A 89 7.45 37.42 -13.82
C PHE A 89 5.98 37.06 -13.92
N ASN A 90 5.41 37.25 -15.11
CA ASN A 90 4.05 36.87 -15.39
C ASN A 90 3.99 35.35 -15.50
N GLU A 91 3.78 34.71 -14.37
CA GLU A 91 3.66 33.25 -14.23
C GLU A 91 2.59 32.67 -15.16
N GLU A 92 1.58 33.45 -15.55
CA GLU A 92 0.57 33.02 -16.53
C GLU A 92 1.11 33.02 -17.96
N ALA A 93 1.90 34.03 -18.34
CA ALA A 93 2.54 34.10 -19.65
C ALA A 93 3.61 33.02 -19.83
N ALA A 94 4.17 32.52 -18.72
CA ALA A 94 5.11 31.43 -18.71
C ALA A 94 4.45 30.04 -18.69
N ARG A 95 3.16 29.88 -18.99
CA ARG A 95 2.51 28.56 -19.06
C ARG A 95 2.34 28.13 -20.51
N ILE A 96 2.75 26.90 -20.82
CA ILE A 96 2.34 26.28 -22.10
C ILE A 96 0.82 26.07 -22.04
N PRO A 97 0.05 26.64 -23.00
CA PRO A 97 -1.38 26.39 -23.08
C PRO A 97 -1.61 24.91 -23.36
N ILE A 98 -2.63 24.33 -22.72
CA ILE A 98 -3.08 22.97 -23.01
C ILE A 98 -4.50 23.13 -23.53
N ASP A 99 -4.62 22.99 -24.84
CA ASP A 99 -5.85 23.30 -25.57
C ASP A 99 -6.85 22.15 -25.47
N GLN A 100 -6.35 20.93 -25.30
CA GLN A 100 -7.16 19.74 -25.13
C GLN A 100 -6.39 18.61 -24.43
N MET A 101 -7.14 17.63 -23.95
CA MET A 101 -6.57 16.45 -23.30
C MET A 101 -7.16 15.17 -23.90
N PHE A 102 -6.31 14.17 -24.12
CA PHE A 102 -6.71 12.83 -24.48
C PHE A 102 -6.23 11.86 -23.40
N TYR A 103 -7.07 10.89 -23.06
CA TYR A 103 -6.67 9.80 -22.19
C TYR A 103 -7.01 8.47 -22.84
N MET A 104 -6.09 7.51 -22.73
CA MET A 104 -6.20 6.20 -23.35
C MET A 104 -6.27 5.13 -22.26
N ASN A 105 -7.30 4.28 -22.32
CA ASN A 105 -7.43 3.15 -21.41
C ASN A 105 -8.17 1.96 -22.00
N TYR A 106 -7.95 0.79 -21.39
CA TYR A 106 -8.59 -0.45 -21.78
C TYR A 106 -10.07 -0.47 -21.44
N GLU A 107 -10.88 -1.00 -22.35
CA GLU A 107 -12.32 -1.16 -22.11
C GLU A 107 -12.63 -2.13 -20.96
N LYS A 108 -11.76 -3.12 -20.73
CA LYS A 108 -11.93 -4.11 -19.66
C LYS A 108 -11.72 -3.57 -18.24
N ASP A 109 -11.10 -2.39 -18.09
CA ASP A 109 -10.74 -1.83 -16.78
C ASP A 109 -11.79 -0.81 -16.30
N ILE A 110 -12.94 -1.32 -15.85
CA ILE A 110 -14.11 -0.49 -15.47
C ILE A 110 -13.76 0.43 -14.30
N GLU A 111 -13.02 -0.06 -13.30
CA GLU A 111 -12.67 0.71 -12.10
C GLU A 111 -11.74 1.87 -12.46
N LYS A 112 -10.66 1.62 -13.20
CA LYS A 112 -9.74 2.70 -13.59
C LYS A 112 -10.41 3.69 -14.54
N LYS A 113 -11.27 3.21 -15.45
CA LYS A 113 -12.09 4.08 -16.29
C LYS A 113 -12.98 5.01 -15.47
N GLN A 114 -13.60 4.51 -14.41
CA GLN A 114 -14.43 5.35 -13.54
C GLN A 114 -13.57 6.37 -12.77
N LYS A 115 -12.42 5.95 -12.21
CA LYS A 115 -11.48 6.86 -11.53
C LYS A 115 -10.98 7.98 -12.42
N MET A 116 -10.60 7.67 -13.66
CA MET A 116 -10.19 8.68 -14.63
C MET A 116 -11.33 9.66 -14.92
N LYS A 117 -12.57 9.17 -15.07
CA LYS A 117 -13.74 10.05 -15.23
C LYS A 117 -14.00 10.91 -14.00
N ASP A 118 -13.86 10.37 -12.80
CA ASP A 118 -14.06 11.09 -11.55
C ASP A 118 -12.99 12.18 -11.38
N TRP A 119 -11.72 11.83 -11.64
CA TRP A 119 -10.60 12.78 -11.65
C TRP A 119 -10.83 13.90 -12.67
N LEU A 120 -11.18 13.57 -13.91
CA LEU A 120 -11.50 14.56 -14.95
C LEU A 120 -12.67 15.45 -14.57
N SER A 121 -13.73 14.87 -14.00
CA SER A 121 -14.93 15.61 -13.58
C SER A 121 -14.68 16.53 -12.39
N TRP A 122 -13.77 16.16 -11.49
CA TRP A 122 -13.33 17.02 -10.39
C TRP A 122 -12.36 18.10 -10.86
N PHE A 123 -11.43 17.73 -11.76
CA PHE A 123 -10.33 18.58 -12.19
C PHE A 123 -10.77 19.70 -13.15
N LEU A 124 -11.71 19.42 -14.06
CA LEU A 124 -12.00 20.28 -15.21
C LEU A 124 -13.01 21.42 -15.03
N PRO A 125 -14.00 21.37 -14.12
CA PRO A 125 -14.94 22.48 -13.91
C PRO A 125 -14.23 23.81 -13.60
N ASN A 126 -12.99 23.75 -13.10
CA ASN A 126 -12.20 24.92 -12.74
C ASN A 126 -11.27 25.43 -13.86
N ARG A 127 -11.12 24.72 -14.98
CA ARG A 127 -10.08 25.05 -16.00
C ARG A 127 -10.53 25.04 -17.46
N GLY A 128 -11.70 24.50 -17.78
CA GLY A 128 -12.29 24.63 -19.13
C GLY A 128 -11.53 23.93 -20.27
N ILE A 129 -10.64 22.98 -19.96
CA ILE A 129 -9.90 22.22 -20.99
C ILE A 129 -10.79 21.08 -21.51
N PRO A 130 -11.13 21.03 -22.80
CA PRO A 130 -11.87 19.90 -23.37
C PRO A 130 -11.05 18.62 -23.28
N PHE A 131 -11.72 17.49 -23.04
CA PHE A 131 -11.06 16.20 -22.92
C PHE A 131 -11.82 15.10 -23.64
N TYR A 132 -11.08 14.13 -24.17
CA TYR A 132 -11.61 13.04 -24.97
C TYR A 132 -11.01 11.71 -24.55
N ARG A 133 -11.85 10.68 -24.49
CA ARG A 133 -11.40 9.32 -24.28
C ARG A 133 -11.01 8.70 -25.61
N LEU A 134 -9.84 8.07 -25.65
CA LEU A 134 -9.41 7.21 -26.74
C LEU A 134 -9.50 5.75 -26.28
N PRO A 135 -10.48 4.96 -26.76
CA PRO A 135 -10.54 3.54 -26.45
C PRO A 135 -9.28 2.86 -26.96
N LEU A 136 -8.56 2.14 -26.09
CA LEU A 136 -7.32 1.50 -26.50
C LEU A 136 -7.61 0.42 -27.56
N MET A 137 -6.97 0.55 -28.73
CA MET A 137 -7.04 -0.43 -29.80
C MET A 137 -6.39 -1.74 -29.37
N LYS A 138 -6.90 -2.87 -29.87
CA LYS A 138 -6.28 -4.17 -29.65
C LYS A 138 -5.02 -4.26 -30.51
N GLY A 139 -3.86 -4.31 -29.87
CA GLY A 139 -2.59 -4.48 -30.56
C GLY A 139 -2.41 -5.87 -31.17
N LEU A 140 -1.32 -6.01 -31.93
CA LEU A 140 -0.95 -7.23 -32.62
C LEU A 140 0.20 -7.92 -31.88
N PRO A 141 0.19 -9.24 -31.67
CA PRO A 141 1.21 -9.91 -30.86
C PRO A 141 2.57 -10.07 -31.58
N TYR A 142 2.62 -9.89 -32.90
CA TYR A 142 3.78 -10.21 -33.74
C TYR A 142 4.52 -8.97 -34.27
N VAL A 143 4.14 -7.77 -33.81
CA VAL A 143 4.74 -6.50 -34.29
C VAL A 143 5.82 -5.96 -33.34
N CYS A 144 6.02 -6.62 -32.20
CA CYS A 144 7.05 -6.28 -31.23
C CYS A 144 8.02 -7.45 -31.04
N ASP A 145 9.27 -7.15 -30.71
CA ASP A 145 10.32 -8.12 -30.38
C ASP A 145 10.31 -8.51 -28.88
N PHE A 146 9.13 -8.51 -28.25
CA PHE A 146 9.00 -8.86 -26.83
C PHE A 146 8.82 -10.37 -26.66
N GLU A 147 9.46 -10.94 -25.63
CA GLU A 147 9.20 -12.32 -25.21
C GLU A 147 7.78 -12.49 -24.60
N ASP A 148 7.16 -11.38 -24.16
CA ASP A 148 5.82 -11.33 -23.57
C ASP A 148 4.77 -10.86 -24.59
N GLU A 149 3.95 -11.80 -25.06
CA GLU A 149 2.86 -11.55 -26.01
C GLU A 149 1.82 -10.55 -25.48
N GLU A 150 1.46 -10.62 -24.19
CA GLU A 150 0.48 -9.72 -23.60
C GLU A 150 1.03 -8.28 -23.52
N LYS A 151 2.31 -8.14 -23.14
CA LYS A 151 3.01 -6.85 -23.21
C LYS A 151 3.02 -6.31 -24.64
N CYS A 152 3.34 -7.14 -25.65
CA CYS A 152 3.34 -6.69 -27.04
C CYS A 152 1.95 -6.24 -27.53
N ILE A 153 0.90 -7.02 -27.26
CA ILE A 153 -0.48 -6.64 -27.60
C ILE A 153 -0.85 -5.32 -26.93
N ARG A 154 -0.35 -5.07 -25.71
CA ARG A 154 -0.59 -3.81 -25.02
C ARG A 154 0.11 -2.62 -25.65
N GLU A 155 1.42 -2.72 -25.81
CA GLU A 155 2.21 -1.59 -26.31
C GLU A 155 1.86 -1.25 -27.77
N SER A 156 1.68 -2.26 -28.63
CA SER A 156 1.25 -2.02 -30.00
C SER A 156 -0.17 -1.44 -30.08
N GLY A 157 -1.05 -1.78 -29.14
CA GLY A 157 -2.38 -1.17 -29.03
C GLY A 157 -2.34 0.31 -28.68
N LYS A 158 -1.41 0.73 -27.79
CA LYS A 158 -1.17 2.15 -27.49
C LYS A 158 -0.65 2.91 -28.71
N VAL A 159 0.32 2.34 -29.42
CA VAL A 159 0.88 2.92 -30.66
C VAL A 159 -0.22 3.12 -31.70
N ASP A 160 -1.04 2.10 -31.96
CA ASP A 160 -2.14 2.18 -32.92
C ASP A 160 -3.18 3.22 -32.54
N THR A 161 -3.50 3.31 -31.25
CA THR A 161 -4.44 4.31 -30.72
C THR A 161 -3.91 5.74 -30.95
N LEU A 162 -2.61 5.96 -30.74
CA LEU A 162 -1.97 7.26 -30.94
C LEU A 162 -1.84 7.61 -32.43
N LEU A 163 -1.52 6.63 -33.29
CA LEU A 163 -1.56 6.82 -34.74
C LEU A 163 -2.96 7.20 -35.22
N HIS A 164 -3.99 6.53 -34.70
CA HIS A 164 -5.38 6.86 -35.02
C HIS A 164 -5.72 8.29 -34.60
N LEU A 165 -5.30 8.73 -33.40
CA LEU A 165 -5.46 10.11 -32.94
C LEU A 165 -4.85 11.10 -33.94
N MET A 166 -3.59 10.87 -34.36
CA MET A 166 -2.86 11.79 -35.23
C MET A 166 -3.39 11.84 -36.66
N GLN A 167 -3.86 10.70 -37.18
CA GLN A 167 -4.32 10.56 -38.57
C GLN A 167 -5.81 10.90 -38.75
N SER A 168 -6.61 10.84 -37.68
CA SER A 168 -8.04 11.11 -37.75
C SER A 168 -8.32 12.60 -37.92
N ASN A 169 -9.14 12.94 -38.91
CA ASN A 169 -9.64 14.31 -39.08
C ASN A 169 -10.59 14.75 -37.96
N GLU A 170 -11.12 13.82 -37.16
CA GLU A 170 -12.00 14.12 -36.01
C GLU A 170 -11.24 14.84 -34.89
N TYR A 171 -9.96 14.52 -34.70
CA TYR A 171 -9.14 15.03 -33.58
C TYR A 171 -8.08 16.04 -34.03
N LYS A 172 -8.04 16.40 -35.32
CA LYS A 172 -7.16 17.44 -35.85
C LYS A 172 -7.59 18.80 -35.32
N THR A 173 -6.80 19.34 -34.40
CA THR A 173 -6.95 20.70 -33.90
C THR A 173 -5.60 21.41 -33.97
N SER A 174 -5.56 22.72 -33.77
CA SER A 174 -4.32 23.46 -33.56
C SER A 174 -3.93 23.48 -32.07
N GLY A 175 -2.66 23.72 -31.77
CA GLY A 175 -2.20 23.96 -30.40
C GLY A 175 -1.56 22.74 -29.76
N THR A 176 -1.73 22.59 -28.45
CA THR A 176 -1.06 21.58 -27.63
C THR A 176 -2.06 20.61 -27.01
N SER A 177 -1.81 19.31 -27.20
CA SER A 177 -2.57 18.23 -26.59
C SER A 177 -1.81 17.59 -25.43
N LEU A 178 -2.47 17.42 -24.29
CA LEU A 178 -2.00 16.56 -23.20
C LEU A 178 -2.49 15.13 -23.42
N ILE A 179 -1.59 14.16 -23.53
CA ILE A 179 -1.91 12.74 -23.68
C ILE A 179 -1.59 12.00 -22.37
N LEU A 180 -2.57 11.25 -21.86
CA LEU A 180 -2.46 10.43 -20.66
C LEU A 180 -2.64 8.94 -21.02
N GLN A 181 -1.69 8.10 -20.63
CA GLN A 181 -1.71 6.65 -20.86
C GLN A 181 -1.89 5.87 -19.56
N ASP A 182 -2.45 4.66 -19.66
CA ASP A 182 -2.50 3.64 -18.59
C ASP A 182 -3.06 4.14 -17.25
N ASP A 183 -4.06 5.02 -17.33
CA ASP A 183 -4.76 5.59 -16.18
C ASP A 183 -3.78 6.29 -15.22
N ILE A 184 -3.08 7.30 -15.72
CA ILE A 184 -2.28 8.22 -14.90
C ILE A 184 -3.02 9.51 -14.63
N GLU A 185 -2.95 9.96 -13.38
CA GLU A 185 -3.38 11.29 -12.99
C GLU A 185 -2.20 12.25 -12.98
N VAL A 186 -2.47 13.46 -13.45
CA VAL A 186 -1.56 14.59 -13.24
C VAL A 186 -2.00 15.30 -11.97
N THR A 187 -1.29 15.05 -10.88
CA THR A 187 -1.62 15.62 -9.55
C THR A 187 -1.39 17.12 -9.50
N HIS A 188 -0.37 17.61 -10.21
CA HIS A 188 0.05 19.01 -10.18
C HIS A 188 0.12 19.60 -11.60
N MET A 189 -1.03 19.98 -12.16
CA MET A 189 -1.09 20.56 -13.51
C MET A 189 -0.39 21.90 -13.66
N HIS A 190 -0.23 22.64 -12.56
CA HIS A 190 0.62 23.84 -12.54
C HIS A 190 2.09 23.46 -12.75
N ARG A 191 2.61 22.52 -11.95
CA ARG A 191 3.96 21.97 -12.11
C ARG A 191 4.23 21.46 -13.52
N LEU A 192 3.28 20.72 -14.11
CA LEU A 192 3.39 20.25 -15.50
C LEU A 192 3.64 21.40 -16.48
N ARG A 193 2.82 22.47 -16.40
CA ARG A 193 2.95 23.62 -17.30
C ARG A 193 4.25 24.39 -17.08
N VAL A 194 4.69 24.55 -15.84
CA VAL A 194 5.96 25.21 -15.52
C VAL A 194 7.13 24.37 -16.02
N ALA A 195 7.14 23.07 -15.73
CA ALA A 195 8.19 22.15 -16.13
C ALA A 195 8.30 22.03 -17.67
N ALA A 196 7.19 22.13 -18.40
CA ALA A 196 7.20 22.16 -19.85
C ALA A 196 7.96 23.38 -20.43
N ASN A 197 8.07 24.49 -19.69
CA ASN A 197 8.86 25.66 -20.11
C ASN A 197 10.36 25.50 -19.90
N LEU A 198 10.80 24.43 -19.24
CA LEU A 198 12.22 24.07 -19.19
C LEU A 198 12.72 23.52 -20.53
N VAL A 199 11.81 23.19 -21.45
CA VAL A 199 12.09 22.61 -22.76
C VAL A 199 12.27 23.73 -23.81
N PRO A 200 13.28 23.64 -24.69
CA PRO A 200 13.44 24.58 -25.81
C PRO A 200 12.21 24.67 -26.72
N ASN A 201 11.95 25.86 -27.28
CA ASN A 201 10.73 26.15 -28.06
C ASN A 201 10.59 25.36 -29.38
N ASP A 202 11.58 24.57 -29.80
CA ASP A 202 11.53 23.75 -31.02
C ASP A 202 10.96 22.33 -30.79
N TRP A 203 10.47 22.02 -29.58
CA TRP A 203 9.89 20.72 -29.25
C TRP A 203 8.73 20.31 -30.17
N ASP A 204 8.66 19.01 -30.47
CA ASP A 204 7.51 18.35 -31.10
C ASP A 204 6.72 17.55 -30.06
N VAL A 205 7.44 16.89 -29.15
CA VAL A 205 6.90 16.11 -28.02
C VAL A 205 7.68 16.37 -26.74
N ILE A 206 6.96 16.53 -25.63
CA ILE A 206 7.50 16.54 -24.28
C ILE A 206 6.92 15.34 -23.54
N ARG A 207 7.78 14.52 -22.97
CA ARG A 207 7.42 13.36 -22.14
C ARG A 207 7.79 13.66 -20.70
N PHE A 208 6.98 13.22 -19.75
CA PHE A 208 7.24 13.45 -18.33
C PHE A 208 7.60 12.16 -17.60
N ASP A 209 8.49 12.29 -16.63
CA ASP A 209 8.93 11.26 -15.69
C ASP A 209 9.47 9.99 -16.35
N CYS A 210 10.22 10.16 -17.44
CA CYS A 210 10.93 9.05 -18.04
C CYS A 210 12.07 8.63 -17.07
N PRO A 211 12.17 7.35 -16.73
CA PRO A 211 13.26 6.85 -15.91
C PRO A 211 14.53 6.96 -16.72
N ILE A 212 15.53 7.55 -16.09
CA ILE A 212 16.88 7.60 -16.62
C ILE A 212 17.67 6.71 -15.68
N GLU A 213 18.15 5.58 -16.19
CA GLU A 213 19.21 4.84 -15.51
C GLU A 213 20.41 5.79 -15.36
N SER A 214 20.93 5.92 -14.13
CA SER A 214 21.93 6.91 -13.73
C SER A 214 23.20 6.95 -14.58
N ASP A 215 23.43 5.92 -15.38
CA ASP A 215 24.68 5.68 -16.09
C ASP A 215 24.61 6.10 -17.57
N ASN A 216 23.43 6.52 -18.07
CA ASN A 216 23.27 6.93 -19.46
C ASN A 216 23.58 8.41 -19.66
N HIS A 217 24.73 8.68 -20.29
CA HIS A 217 25.22 10.00 -20.71
C HIS A 217 24.38 10.64 -21.84
N LEU A 218 23.07 10.81 -21.65
CA LEU A 218 22.33 11.75 -22.48
C LEU A 218 22.87 13.17 -22.23
N PRO A 219 22.91 14.04 -23.25
CA PRO A 219 23.23 15.44 -23.03
C PRO A 219 22.06 16.10 -22.31
N ASN A 220 22.28 16.36 -21.04
CA ASN A 220 21.39 17.14 -20.21
C ASN A 220 21.35 18.57 -20.74
N LEU A 221 20.17 19.08 -21.08
CA LEU A 221 19.99 20.52 -21.27
C LEU A 221 20.05 21.23 -19.91
N ASN A 222 19.50 20.57 -18.89
CA ASN A 222 19.59 20.96 -17.48
C ASN A 222 19.33 19.73 -16.59
N ASN A 223 19.25 19.93 -15.26
CA ASN A 223 19.07 18.85 -14.29
C ASN A 223 17.75 18.06 -14.43
N TYR A 224 16.76 18.62 -15.13
CA TYR A 224 15.43 18.05 -15.26
C TYR A 224 15.07 17.67 -16.69
N VAL A 225 15.76 18.23 -17.69
CA VAL A 225 15.41 18.12 -19.11
C VAL A 225 16.52 17.50 -19.93
N PHE A 226 16.14 16.49 -20.71
CA PHE A 226 17.03 15.69 -21.53
C PHE A 226 16.44 15.60 -22.94
N GLN A 227 17.27 15.80 -23.96
CA GLN A 227 16.87 15.59 -25.33
C GLN A 227 17.04 14.11 -25.70
N THR A 228 16.01 13.49 -26.27
CA THR A 228 15.99 12.03 -26.42
C THR A 228 16.30 11.55 -27.84
N ASN A 229 16.43 12.45 -28.81
CA ASN A 229 16.58 12.13 -30.24
C ASN A 229 18.04 11.97 -30.73
N GLN A 230 19.01 11.72 -29.85
CA GLN A 230 20.43 11.79 -30.17
C GLN A 230 21.09 10.47 -30.65
N GLY A 231 20.34 9.58 -31.28
CA GLY A 231 20.90 8.47 -32.08
C GLY A 231 21.77 7.44 -31.33
N ARG A 232 21.60 7.28 -30.01
CA ARG A 232 22.26 6.21 -29.23
C ARG A 232 21.29 5.09 -28.90
N ASP A 233 21.86 3.95 -28.50
CA ASP A 233 21.18 2.73 -28.05
C ASP A 233 19.93 3.08 -27.22
N MET A 234 18.74 2.83 -27.78
CA MET A 234 17.46 3.34 -27.28
C MET A 234 16.85 2.47 -26.17
N HIS A 235 17.56 1.41 -25.80
CA HIS A 235 17.11 0.43 -24.80
C HIS A 235 16.80 0.96 -23.39
N PRO A 236 17.33 2.10 -22.88
CA PRO A 236 17.03 2.53 -21.51
C PRO A 236 15.73 3.33 -21.33
N PHE A 237 14.95 3.61 -22.39
CA PHE A 237 13.75 4.47 -22.30
C PHE A 237 12.41 3.73 -22.45
N LEU A 238 12.39 2.42 -22.19
CA LEU A 238 11.31 1.52 -22.60
C LEU A 238 10.18 1.41 -21.55
N ASP A 239 8.94 1.83 -21.91
CA ASP A 239 7.65 1.60 -21.20
C ASP A 239 7.26 2.60 -20.09
N TYR A 240 7.62 3.88 -20.22
CA TYR A 240 7.46 4.79 -19.08
C TYR A 240 6.81 6.14 -19.36
N SER A 241 6.85 6.66 -20.59
CA SER A 241 6.28 7.98 -20.83
C SER A 241 4.76 7.90 -20.96
N ARG A 242 4.08 8.11 -19.84
CA ARG A 242 2.62 7.99 -19.78
C ARG A 242 1.91 9.33 -19.70
N VAL A 243 2.64 10.42 -19.53
CA VAL A 243 2.15 11.80 -19.63
C VAL A 243 2.97 12.49 -20.71
N MET A 244 2.30 13.00 -21.75
CA MET A 244 2.97 13.64 -22.87
C MET A 244 2.27 14.93 -23.28
N LEU A 245 3.03 15.95 -23.69
CA LEU A 245 2.52 17.08 -24.46
C LEU A 245 2.94 16.92 -25.91
N LEU A 246 2.00 17.07 -26.83
CA LEU A 246 2.23 17.03 -28.27
C LEU A 246 1.78 18.33 -28.92
N ARG A 247 2.57 18.83 -29.88
CA ARG A 247 2.13 19.90 -30.78
C ARG A 247 1.29 19.33 -31.91
N ASN A 248 0.08 19.83 -32.06
CA ASN A 248 -0.87 19.26 -33.01
C ASN A 248 -0.44 19.54 -34.46
N GLU A 249 0.20 20.68 -34.72
CA GLU A 249 0.81 20.99 -36.02
C GLU A 249 2.00 20.08 -36.38
N LYS A 250 2.46 19.24 -35.45
CA LYS A 250 3.52 18.24 -35.65
C LYS A 250 2.98 16.82 -35.77
N PHE A 251 1.66 16.62 -35.74
CA PHE A 251 1.07 15.27 -35.78
C PHE A 251 1.50 14.46 -37.00
N ASP A 252 1.53 15.05 -38.21
CA ASP A 252 1.93 14.32 -39.41
C ASP A 252 3.39 13.84 -39.31
N LYS A 253 4.28 14.71 -38.80
CA LYS A 253 5.70 14.42 -38.56
C LYS A 253 5.87 13.30 -37.52
N ILE A 254 5.14 13.38 -36.41
CA ILE A 254 5.20 12.37 -35.34
C ILE A 254 4.62 11.03 -35.81
N ALA A 255 3.50 11.06 -36.54
CA ALA A 255 2.88 9.87 -37.10
C ALA A 255 3.79 9.19 -38.13
N GLU A 256 4.51 9.94 -38.95
CA GLU A 256 5.52 9.40 -39.86
C GLU A 256 6.62 8.65 -39.10
N ALA A 257 7.20 9.26 -38.05
CA ALA A 257 8.21 8.62 -37.22
C ALA A 257 7.70 7.33 -36.54
N ILE A 258 6.46 7.34 -36.04
CA ILE A 258 5.83 6.15 -35.44
C ILE A 258 5.58 5.04 -36.47
N ASN A 259 5.28 5.38 -37.73
CA ASN A 259 5.05 4.39 -38.78
C ASN A 259 6.32 3.75 -39.36
N VAL A 260 7.48 4.42 -39.25
CA VAL A 260 8.76 3.93 -39.83
C VAL A 260 9.34 2.77 -39.05
N LEU A 261 9.13 2.73 -37.73
CA LEU A 261 9.59 1.60 -36.93
C LEU A 261 8.56 0.47 -37.02
N PRO A 262 8.97 -0.83 -37.05
CA PRO A 262 8.05 -1.88 -36.62
C PRO A 262 7.44 -1.41 -35.28
N ARG A 263 6.15 -1.67 -35.03
CA ARG A 263 5.34 -1.14 -33.90
C ARG A 263 5.84 -1.60 -32.51
N MET A 264 7.13 -1.49 -32.32
CA MET A 264 7.91 -1.59 -31.12
C MET A 264 7.80 -0.24 -30.43
N GLU A 265 7.66 -0.34 -29.11
CA GLU A 265 7.74 0.70 -28.09
C GLU A 265 7.62 2.17 -28.54
N LEU A 266 6.50 2.79 -28.19
CA LEU A 266 6.21 4.19 -28.52
C LEU A 266 7.35 5.15 -28.14
N ASP A 267 7.99 4.92 -26.99
CA ASP A 267 9.09 5.74 -26.50
C ASP A 267 10.32 5.74 -27.41
N ALA A 268 10.58 4.62 -28.08
CA ALA A 268 11.63 4.52 -29.09
C ALA A 268 11.23 5.31 -30.34
N ALA A 269 10.00 5.14 -30.83
CA ALA A 269 9.50 5.90 -31.99
C ALA A 269 9.56 7.42 -31.80
N LEU A 270 9.19 7.90 -30.62
CA LEU A 270 9.23 9.33 -30.31
C LEU A 270 10.65 9.88 -30.16
N SER A 271 11.63 9.01 -29.95
CA SER A 271 13.04 9.37 -29.81
C SER A 271 13.82 9.20 -31.12
N PHE A 272 13.13 9.00 -32.24
CA PHE A 272 13.75 8.84 -33.55
C PHE A 272 14.38 10.14 -34.08
N GLU A 273 15.40 10.02 -34.94
CA GLU A 273 16.03 11.17 -35.57
C GLU A 273 15.00 11.97 -36.37
N GLY A 274 15.02 13.29 -36.18
CA GLY A 274 14.08 14.20 -36.83
C GLY A 274 12.92 14.62 -35.94
N ILE A 275 12.57 13.91 -34.86
CA ILE A 275 11.60 14.38 -33.86
C ILE A 275 12.32 15.15 -32.76
N ASN A 276 11.92 16.39 -32.49
CA ASN A 276 12.42 17.16 -31.35
C ASN A 276 11.71 16.70 -30.07
N SER A 277 12.19 15.57 -29.54
CA SER A 277 11.65 14.93 -28.35
C SER A 277 12.48 15.22 -27.11
N TYR A 278 11.79 15.56 -26.03
CA TYR A 278 12.37 15.86 -24.73
C TYR A 278 11.72 15.04 -23.64
N CYS A 279 12.51 14.67 -22.64
CA CYS A 279 12.02 14.13 -21.37
C CYS A 279 12.20 15.17 -20.27
N VAL A 280 11.20 15.32 -19.40
CA VAL A 280 11.19 16.20 -18.23
C VAL A 280 10.90 15.37 -16.98
N ASN A 281 11.88 15.22 -16.09
CA ASN A 281 11.75 14.38 -14.89
C ASN A 281 11.55 15.25 -13.63
N VAL A 282 10.29 15.44 -13.21
CA VAL A 282 9.93 16.34 -12.09
C VAL A 282 8.81 15.81 -11.19
N GLY A 283 8.44 14.52 -11.31
CA GLY A 283 7.43 13.86 -10.51
C GLY A 283 6.01 14.40 -10.74
N ILE A 284 5.53 14.36 -11.99
CA ILE A 284 4.21 14.86 -12.40
C ILE A 284 3.18 13.73 -12.50
N GLY A 285 3.57 12.59 -13.07
CA GLY A 285 2.73 11.43 -13.31
C GLY A 285 2.72 10.53 -12.08
N HIS A 286 1.58 10.47 -11.42
CA HIS A 286 1.33 9.41 -10.46
C HIS A 286 0.46 8.35 -11.14
N ARG A 287 0.92 7.11 -11.13
CA ARG A 287 0.03 5.98 -11.43
C ARG A 287 -1.16 6.09 -10.48
N PHE A 288 -2.38 5.77 -10.93
CA PHE A 288 -3.41 5.37 -9.97
C PHE A 288 -2.88 4.12 -9.25
N GLU A 289 -2.09 4.34 -8.19
CA GLU A 289 -2.13 3.42 -7.09
C GLU A 289 -3.56 3.50 -6.62
N ILE A 290 -4.30 2.42 -6.84
CA ILE A 290 -5.42 2.11 -5.99
C ILE A 290 -4.77 2.00 -4.60
N LYS A 291 -4.63 3.14 -3.90
CA LYS A 291 -4.30 3.14 -2.48
C LYS A 291 -5.45 2.38 -1.88
N LYS A 292 -5.24 1.08 -1.66
CA LYS A 292 -6.20 0.25 -0.98
C LYS A 292 -6.55 1.04 0.27
N PRO A 293 -7.85 1.29 0.52
CA PRO A 293 -8.23 2.09 1.67
C PRO A 293 -7.52 1.50 2.89
N ARG A 294 -6.73 2.33 3.57
CA ARG A 294 -6.02 1.90 4.77
C ARG A 294 -7.07 1.65 5.85
N PRO A 295 -7.02 0.53 6.59
CA PRO A 295 -7.90 0.35 7.72
C PRO A 295 -7.65 1.46 8.75
N ILE A 296 -8.72 1.89 9.41
CA ILE A 296 -8.62 2.84 10.52
C ILE A 296 -8.28 2.07 11.79
N ILE A 297 -7.26 2.54 12.52
CA ILE A 297 -7.03 2.07 13.89
C ILE A 297 -7.25 3.21 14.87
N TYR A 298 -7.99 2.91 15.93
CA TYR A 298 -8.30 3.87 16.95
C TYR A 298 -7.40 3.71 18.18
N THR A 299 -7.17 4.79 18.89
CA THR A 299 -6.79 4.76 20.30
C THR A 299 -7.68 5.71 21.07
N PHE A 300 -7.74 5.58 22.39
CA PHE A 300 -8.43 6.53 23.25
C PHE A 300 -7.40 7.27 24.09
N PHE A 301 -7.37 8.60 23.95
CA PHE A 301 -6.50 9.46 24.74
C PHE A 301 -7.23 10.77 25.04
N SER A 302 -7.36 11.08 26.32
CA SER A 302 -7.85 12.36 26.79
C SER A 302 -6.89 12.86 27.88
N PRO A 303 -6.19 13.98 27.67
CA PRO A 303 -5.26 14.50 28.67
C PRO A 303 -6.05 14.87 29.94
N LEU A 304 -5.62 14.36 31.09
CA LEU A 304 -6.25 14.66 32.39
C LEU A 304 -5.71 15.94 33.00
N HIS A 305 -4.42 16.21 32.81
CA HIS A 305 -3.74 17.43 33.25
C HIS A 305 -2.79 17.95 32.17
N GLU A 306 -2.59 19.27 32.08
CA GLU A 306 -1.63 19.90 31.14
C GLU A 306 -0.18 19.38 31.31
N ARG A 307 0.13 18.78 32.47
CA ARG A 307 1.44 18.20 32.78
C ARG A 307 1.56 16.72 32.46
N ASP A 308 0.46 16.03 32.17
CA ASP A 308 0.44 14.61 31.80
C ASP A 308 0.76 14.45 30.31
N ARG A 309 1.90 15.04 29.89
CA ARG A 309 2.40 15.03 28.52
C ARG A 309 2.92 13.63 28.16
N HIS A 310 1.97 12.72 27.99
CA HIS A 310 2.14 11.47 27.26
C HIS A 310 2.09 11.69 25.74
N ASP A 311 2.03 12.95 25.28
CA ASP A 311 1.99 13.38 23.88
C ASP A 311 3.02 12.62 23.03
N ASN A 312 4.26 12.52 23.51
CA ASN A 312 5.32 11.79 22.81
C ASN A 312 4.99 10.31 22.54
N MET A 313 4.21 9.65 23.42
CA MET A 313 3.81 8.26 23.21
C MET A 313 2.66 8.17 22.19
N VAL A 314 1.71 9.09 22.24
CA VAL A 314 0.58 9.13 21.30
C VAL A 314 1.07 9.48 19.89
N ASP A 315 2.01 10.42 19.78
CA ASP A 315 2.65 10.78 18.51
C ASP A 315 3.45 9.61 17.93
N LEU A 316 4.20 8.90 18.78
CA LEU A 316 4.89 7.68 18.38
C LEU A 316 3.91 6.60 17.93
N TRP A 317 2.84 6.35 18.69
CA TRP A 317 1.80 5.40 18.33
C TRP A 317 1.22 5.70 16.95
N LYS A 318 0.87 6.97 16.71
CA LYS A 318 0.34 7.43 15.42
C LYS A 318 1.32 7.12 14.29
N LYS A 319 2.57 7.53 14.45
CA LYS A 319 3.64 7.28 13.47
C LYS A 319 3.81 5.79 13.17
N GLU A 320 3.88 4.96 14.21
CA GLU A 320 4.18 3.54 14.05
C GLU A 320 3.03 2.77 13.40
N TRP A 321 1.77 3.15 13.67
CA TRP A 321 0.62 2.58 12.97
C TRP A 321 0.45 3.10 11.53
N GLU A 322 0.79 4.36 11.25
CA GLU A 322 0.88 4.88 9.87
C GLU A 322 1.90 4.10 9.03
N LEU A 323 3.09 3.85 9.59
CA LEU A 323 4.14 3.05 8.97
C LEU A 323 3.72 1.58 8.77
N ALA A 324 2.83 1.07 9.62
CA ALA A 324 2.23 -0.25 9.47
C ALA A 324 1.05 -0.29 8.47
N GLY A 325 0.76 0.82 7.79
CA GLY A 325 -0.26 0.91 6.73
C GLY A 325 -1.67 1.20 7.22
N PHE A 326 -1.84 1.78 8.41
CA PHE A 326 -3.14 2.20 8.95
C PHE A 326 -3.38 3.71 8.78
N ASP A 327 -4.64 4.13 8.95
CA ASP A 327 -5.03 5.53 9.21
C ASP A 327 -5.36 5.70 10.71
N PRO A 328 -4.42 6.15 11.55
CA PRO A 328 -4.64 6.25 13.00
C PRO A 328 -5.56 7.41 13.37
N ARG A 329 -6.51 7.13 14.28
CA ARG A 329 -7.45 8.11 14.82
C ARG A 329 -7.46 8.09 16.33
N ILE A 330 -7.40 9.27 16.95
CA ILE A 330 -7.43 9.41 18.41
C ILE A 330 -8.86 9.80 18.80
N LEU A 331 -9.49 8.94 19.59
CA LEU A 331 -10.78 9.21 20.23
C LEU A 331 -10.56 9.86 21.58
N THR A 332 -11.51 10.70 21.96
CA THR A 332 -11.48 11.50 23.20
C THR A 332 -12.75 11.30 24.02
N ILE A 333 -12.81 11.94 25.18
CA ILE A 333 -14.03 11.96 25.99
C ILE A 333 -15.24 12.57 25.24
N GLU A 334 -15.02 13.50 24.31
CA GLU A 334 -16.08 14.08 23.49
C GLU A 334 -16.68 13.06 22.52
N ASP A 335 -15.92 12.07 22.09
CA ASP A 335 -16.43 10.96 21.29
C ASP A 335 -17.27 10.01 22.14
N ALA A 336 -16.84 9.73 23.38
CA ALA A 336 -17.63 8.93 24.32
C ALA A 336 -18.98 9.59 24.65
N LYS A 337 -19.01 10.92 24.83
CA LYS A 337 -20.24 11.69 25.11
C LYS A 337 -21.30 11.62 24.02
N LYS A 338 -20.92 11.28 22.79
CA LYS A 338 -21.88 11.07 21.68
C LYS A 338 -22.71 9.78 21.88
N ASN A 339 -22.26 8.88 22.76
CA ASN A 339 -22.97 7.65 23.08
C ASN A 339 -24.15 7.93 24.03
N PRO A 340 -25.38 7.48 23.73
CA PRO A 340 -26.55 7.66 24.61
C PRO A 340 -26.38 7.08 26.02
N TYR A 341 -25.51 6.10 26.22
CA TYR A 341 -25.25 5.45 27.50
C TYR A 341 -24.20 6.15 28.37
N PHE A 342 -23.64 7.28 27.90
CA PHE A 342 -22.56 7.99 28.57
C PHE A 342 -22.90 8.40 30.00
N GLU A 343 -24.03 9.04 30.23
CA GLU A 343 -24.41 9.50 31.57
C GLU A 343 -24.65 8.33 32.54
N THR A 344 -25.16 7.19 32.05
CA THR A 344 -25.34 5.98 32.85
C THR A 344 -24.00 5.41 33.29
N MET A 345 -23.07 5.20 32.35
CA MET A 345 -21.73 4.70 32.69
C MET A 345 -20.98 5.67 33.60
N LYS A 346 -21.06 6.97 33.30
CA LYS A 346 -20.42 8.02 34.10
C LYS A 346 -20.90 7.98 35.55
N ALA A 347 -22.20 7.82 35.81
CA ALA A 347 -22.72 7.75 37.17
C ALA A 347 -22.10 6.58 37.97
N GLU A 348 -22.03 5.39 37.37
CA GLU A 348 -21.43 4.20 38.01
C GLU A 348 -19.91 4.34 38.18
N VAL A 349 -19.22 4.83 37.15
CA VAL A 349 -17.78 5.06 37.15
C VAL A 349 -17.41 6.09 38.22
N GLU A 350 -18.04 7.26 38.24
CA GLU A 350 -17.72 8.33 39.21
C GLU A 350 -18.08 7.93 40.64
N GLN A 351 -19.10 7.08 40.84
CA GLN A 351 -19.44 6.55 42.15
C GLN A 351 -18.32 5.65 42.71
N VAL A 352 -17.70 4.82 41.87
CA VAL A 352 -16.67 3.85 42.26
C VAL A 352 -15.25 4.44 42.26
N PHE A 353 -14.96 5.31 41.29
CA PHE A 353 -13.61 5.83 41.00
C PHE A 353 -13.42 7.30 41.42
N LYS A 354 -14.05 7.73 42.51
CA LYS A 354 -14.06 9.14 42.98
C LYS A 354 -12.70 9.83 43.03
N THR A 355 -11.64 9.09 43.34
CA THR A 355 -10.27 9.62 43.48
C THR A 355 -9.32 9.13 42.39
N ASP A 356 -9.80 8.26 41.48
CA ASP A 356 -8.99 7.59 40.47
C ASP A 356 -9.52 7.92 39.08
N VAL A 357 -9.34 9.19 38.72
CA VAL A 357 -9.79 9.73 37.43
C VAL A 357 -9.14 8.98 36.27
N TYR A 358 -7.91 8.49 36.44
CA TYR A 358 -7.23 7.71 35.41
C TYR A 358 -8.00 6.43 35.08
N ASN A 359 -8.30 5.60 36.08
CA ASN A 359 -9.04 4.36 35.85
C ASN A 359 -10.49 4.62 35.41
N ALA A 360 -11.09 5.75 35.82
CA ALA A 360 -12.40 6.15 35.32
C ALA A 360 -12.41 6.33 33.79
N TYR A 361 -11.40 7.00 33.24
CA TYR A 361 -11.31 7.27 31.79
C TYR A 361 -11.12 6.00 30.96
N CYS A 362 -10.53 4.95 31.54
CA CYS A 362 -10.39 3.67 30.88
C CYS A 362 -11.74 3.06 30.47
N PHE A 363 -12.83 3.32 31.20
CA PHE A 363 -14.17 2.83 30.83
C PHE A 363 -14.79 3.61 29.67
N TYR A 364 -14.53 4.91 29.55
CA TYR A 364 -15.13 5.73 28.49
C TYR A 364 -14.62 5.38 27.09
N ARG A 365 -13.46 4.71 26.96
CA ARG A 365 -12.95 4.23 25.67
C ARG A 365 -13.92 3.27 24.98
N TYR A 366 -14.64 2.45 25.77
CA TYR A 366 -15.62 1.49 25.25
C TYR A 366 -16.81 2.22 24.61
N LEU A 367 -17.30 3.28 25.26
CA LEU A 367 -18.37 4.11 24.70
C LEU A 367 -17.92 4.89 23.46
N ALA A 368 -16.69 5.43 23.46
CA ALA A 368 -16.13 6.09 22.29
C ALA A 368 -16.05 5.13 21.11
N MET A 369 -15.51 3.93 21.31
CA MET A 369 -15.46 2.88 20.29
C MET A 369 -16.86 2.42 19.85
N ALA A 370 -17.83 2.34 20.76
CA ALA A 370 -19.21 2.05 20.43
C ALA A 370 -19.89 3.10 19.54
N THR A 371 -19.25 4.25 19.28
CA THR A 371 -19.75 5.22 18.28
C THR A 371 -19.26 4.92 16.85
N VAL A 372 -18.09 4.29 16.71
CA VAL A 372 -17.37 4.11 15.43
C VAL A 372 -17.15 2.65 15.01
N GLY A 373 -17.09 1.70 15.94
CA GLY A 373 -16.67 0.31 15.67
C GLY A 373 -15.19 0.17 15.28
N GLY A 374 -14.77 -1.04 14.92
CA GLY A 374 -13.45 -1.31 14.35
C GLY A 374 -12.40 -1.76 15.38
N ILE A 375 -11.14 -1.49 15.07
CA ILE A 375 -9.98 -1.91 15.87
C ILE A 375 -9.48 -0.75 16.72
N MET A 376 -9.27 -1.02 18.01
CA MET A 376 -8.64 -0.10 18.94
C MET A 376 -7.36 -0.73 19.50
N SER A 377 -6.31 0.07 19.67
CA SER A 377 -5.18 -0.30 20.53
C SER A 377 -4.93 0.76 21.59
N ASP A 378 -4.35 0.35 22.70
CA ASP A 378 -3.80 1.31 23.66
C ASP A 378 -2.63 2.05 23.03
N TYR A 379 -2.46 3.32 23.39
CA TYR A 379 -1.43 4.18 22.81
C TYR A 379 0.00 3.74 23.18
N ASP A 380 0.18 2.78 24.10
CA ASP A 380 1.45 2.12 24.37
C ASP A 380 1.56 0.72 23.74
N THR A 381 0.74 0.44 22.72
CA THR A 381 0.77 -0.79 21.92
C THR A 381 1.19 -0.49 20.49
N MET A 382 2.33 -1.04 20.08
CA MET A 382 2.98 -0.77 18.78
C MET A 382 2.84 -1.95 17.81
N PRO A 383 2.61 -1.73 16.50
CA PRO A 383 2.47 -2.80 15.53
C PRO A 383 3.82 -3.48 15.25
N VAL A 384 3.80 -4.77 14.95
CA VAL A 384 4.99 -5.51 14.46
C VAL A 384 4.70 -6.25 13.16
N TYR A 385 3.95 -7.37 13.20
CA TYR A 385 3.50 -8.10 12.01
C TYR A 385 1.96 -8.19 12.01
N PHE A 386 1.28 -7.04 12.06
CA PHE A 386 -0.18 -7.00 12.00
C PHE A 386 -0.66 -7.27 10.55
N PRO A 387 -1.54 -8.27 10.32
CA PRO A 387 -2.14 -8.52 9.01
C PRO A 387 -3.25 -7.49 8.71
N ILE A 388 -2.99 -6.54 7.81
CA ILE A 388 -3.90 -5.42 7.47
C ILE A 388 -5.29 -5.91 7.08
N GLU A 389 -5.39 -7.08 6.44
CA GLU A 389 -6.65 -7.68 6.01
C GLU A 389 -7.59 -8.01 7.16
N GLU A 390 -7.07 -8.20 8.38
CA GLU A 390 -7.90 -8.42 9.59
C GLU A 390 -8.51 -7.13 10.15
N ALA A 391 -8.07 -5.97 9.65
CA ALA A 391 -8.51 -4.65 10.11
C ALA A 391 -9.49 -3.95 9.16
N MET A 392 -9.82 -4.57 8.03
CA MET A 392 -10.82 -4.00 7.12
C MET A 392 -12.22 -4.18 7.71
N SER A 393 -13.09 -3.19 7.49
CA SER A 393 -14.42 -3.14 8.12
C SER A 393 -15.33 -4.31 7.74
N ASP A 394 -15.15 -4.87 6.55
CA ASP A 394 -15.88 -6.03 6.03
C ASP A 394 -15.32 -7.38 6.51
N THR A 395 -14.16 -7.38 7.19
CA THR A 395 -13.43 -8.58 7.61
C THR A 395 -12.98 -8.53 9.08
N LEU A 396 -13.68 -7.75 9.92
CA LEU A 396 -13.37 -7.71 11.34
C LEU A 396 -13.33 -9.13 11.93
N VAL A 397 -12.28 -9.40 12.71
CA VAL A 397 -12.04 -10.71 13.32
C VAL A 397 -13.27 -11.20 14.08
N ASN A 398 -13.54 -12.51 13.98
CA ASN A 398 -14.64 -13.18 14.66
C ASN A 398 -16.02 -12.61 14.28
N ASP A 399 -16.22 -12.29 13.01
CA ASP A 399 -17.48 -11.74 12.47
C ASP A 399 -17.92 -10.47 13.21
N GLY A 400 -16.95 -9.64 13.61
CA GLY A 400 -17.18 -8.41 14.35
C GLY A 400 -17.54 -8.59 15.83
N LYS A 401 -17.44 -9.81 16.39
CA LYS A 401 -17.57 -10.04 17.84
C LYS A 401 -16.45 -9.40 18.62
N PHE A 402 -16.73 -8.97 19.85
CA PHE A 402 -15.71 -8.41 20.74
C PHE A 402 -14.56 -9.40 20.95
N THR A 403 -13.40 -9.07 20.37
CA THR A 403 -12.22 -9.93 20.34
C THR A 403 -11.03 -9.19 20.91
N SER A 404 -10.55 -9.61 22.08
CA SER A 404 -9.31 -9.09 22.67
C SER A 404 -8.11 -9.95 22.28
N PHE A 405 -7.01 -9.31 21.89
CA PHE A 405 -5.78 -10.00 21.48
C PHE A 405 -4.80 -10.25 22.64
N GLU A 406 -5.04 -9.66 23.82
CA GLU A 406 -4.25 -9.85 25.05
C GLU A 406 -5.14 -10.29 26.24
N ALA A 407 -6.03 -11.26 26.00
CA ALA A 407 -6.96 -11.77 27.01
C ALA A 407 -7.79 -10.63 27.64
N HIS A 408 -7.62 -10.35 28.93
CA HIS A 408 -8.38 -9.30 29.64
C HIS A 408 -7.70 -7.93 29.59
N VAL A 409 -6.51 -7.83 29.01
CA VAL A 409 -5.80 -6.55 28.84
C VAL A 409 -6.27 -5.90 27.54
N PRO A 410 -6.86 -4.68 27.55
CA PRO A 410 -7.46 -4.06 26.37
C PRO A 410 -6.43 -3.38 25.46
N SER A 411 -5.23 -3.96 25.33
CA SER A 411 -4.13 -3.36 24.58
C SER A 411 -4.36 -3.36 23.06
N LEU A 412 -5.10 -4.33 22.55
CA LEU A 412 -5.55 -4.41 21.16
C LEU A 412 -6.86 -5.21 21.12
N ILE A 413 -7.91 -4.60 20.59
CA ILE A 413 -9.27 -5.17 20.52
C ILE A 413 -9.85 -4.89 19.14
N SER A 414 -10.62 -5.83 18.61
CA SER A 414 -11.48 -5.65 17.43
C SER A 414 -12.93 -5.96 17.81
N ALA A 415 -13.86 -5.10 17.41
CA ALA A 415 -15.30 -5.38 17.51
C ALA A 415 -16.11 -4.49 16.55
N SER A 416 -17.31 -4.94 16.20
CA SER A 416 -18.34 -4.12 15.57
C SER A 416 -18.85 -3.05 16.53
N LYS A 417 -19.55 -2.05 15.99
CA LYS A 417 -20.12 -0.96 16.78
C LYS A 417 -21.08 -1.49 17.86
N GLU A 418 -21.90 -2.46 17.50
CA GLU A 418 -22.90 -3.10 18.35
C GLU A 418 -22.25 -3.92 19.47
N GLU A 419 -21.15 -4.60 19.17
CA GLU A 419 -20.42 -5.41 20.15
C GLU A 419 -19.60 -4.55 21.12
N TRP A 420 -19.04 -3.43 20.65
CA TRP A 420 -18.48 -2.40 21.55
C TRP A 420 -19.54 -1.85 22.50
N GLN A 421 -20.75 -1.57 21.99
CA GLN A 421 -21.87 -1.09 22.80
C GLN A 421 -22.27 -2.14 23.86
N HIS A 422 -22.46 -3.39 23.45
CA HIS A 422 -22.82 -4.49 24.34
C HIS A 422 -21.80 -4.64 25.49
N VAL A 423 -20.50 -4.66 25.18
CA VAL A 423 -19.47 -4.77 26.23
C VAL A 423 -19.41 -3.53 27.12
N ALA A 424 -19.65 -2.32 26.59
CA ALA A 424 -19.74 -1.11 27.40
C ALA A 424 -20.88 -1.18 28.43
N GLU A 425 -22.04 -1.71 28.04
CA GLU A 425 -23.18 -1.93 28.93
C GLU A 425 -22.86 -2.97 30.00
N LEU A 426 -22.32 -4.14 29.61
CA LEU A 426 -21.91 -5.18 30.55
C LEU A 426 -20.88 -4.68 31.57
N LEU A 427 -19.88 -3.93 31.12
CA LEU A 427 -18.89 -3.31 32.01
C LEU A 427 -19.56 -2.37 33.00
N THR A 428 -20.46 -1.51 32.53
CA THR A 428 -21.20 -0.57 33.38
C THR A 428 -21.97 -1.29 34.48
N GLU A 429 -22.70 -2.35 34.12
CA GLU A 429 -23.45 -3.16 35.08
C GLU A 429 -22.54 -3.92 36.07
N GLN A 430 -21.33 -4.27 35.64
CA GLN A 430 -20.39 -5.03 36.45
C GLN A 430 -19.60 -4.15 37.43
N ILE A 431 -19.42 -2.85 37.16
CA ILE A 431 -18.73 -1.89 38.04
C ILE A 431 -19.18 -1.95 39.51
N PRO A 432 -20.48 -1.84 39.83
CA PRO A 432 -20.94 -1.91 41.21
C PRO A 432 -20.88 -3.34 41.79
N LYS A 433 -20.98 -4.37 40.94
CA LYS A 433 -21.02 -5.79 41.33
C LYS A 433 -19.64 -6.40 41.56
N SER A 434 -18.60 -5.83 40.95
CA SER A 434 -17.25 -6.39 40.98
C SER A 434 -16.72 -6.50 42.40
N LYS A 435 -16.21 -7.70 42.71
CA LYS A 435 -15.57 -8.03 43.99
C LYS A 435 -14.04 -7.96 43.88
N SER A 436 -13.50 -7.63 42.71
CA SER A 436 -12.07 -7.45 42.53
C SER A 436 -11.57 -6.36 43.49
N TRP A 437 -10.44 -6.65 44.15
CA TRP A 437 -9.75 -5.70 45.02
C TRP A 437 -9.16 -4.53 44.22
N LEU A 438 -8.84 -4.77 42.94
CA LEU A 438 -8.40 -3.77 41.99
C LEU A 438 -9.47 -3.64 40.92
N LYS A 439 -10.27 -2.59 41.03
CA LYS A 439 -11.28 -2.27 40.02
C LYS A 439 -10.59 -1.54 38.88
N SER A 440 -10.60 -2.13 37.70
CA SER A 440 -10.21 -1.49 36.45
C SER A 440 -10.94 -2.20 35.31
N ASP A 441 -11.04 -1.54 34.15
CA ASP A 441 -11.61 -2.16 32.95
C ASP A 441 -10.99 -3.54 32.67
N MET A 442 -9.67 -3.68 32.80
CA MET A 442 -8.95 -4.96 32.66
C MET A 442 -9.51 -6.08 33.53
N TYR A 443 -9.68 -5.85 34.83
CA TYR A 443 -10.17 -6.89 35.73
C TYR A 443 -11.67 -7.15 35.57
N LEU A 444 -12.44 -6.12 35.20
CA LEU A 444 -13.86 -6.28 34.94
C LEU A 444 -14.08 -7.06 33.64
N LEU A 445 -13.30 -6.81 32.57
CA LEU A 445 -13.25 -7.67 31.39
C LEU A 445 -12.97 -9.11 31.81
N GLN A 446 -11.95 -9.33 32.65
CA GLN A 446 -11.61 -10.66 33.13
C GLN A 446 -12.79 -11.36 33.83
N GLU A 447 -13.54 -10.62 34.66
CA GLU A 447 -14.77 -11.13 35.29
C GLU A 447 -15.83 -11.48 34.24
N LEU A 448 -16.07 -10.59 33.26
CA LEU A 448 -17.05 -10.81 32.20
C LEU A 448 -16.72 -12.06 31.35
N GLY A 449 -15.45 -12.27 31.00
CA GLY A 449 -15.02 -13.42 30.20
C GLY A 449 -14.99 -14.76 30.96
N HIS A 450 -15.16 -14.75 32.29
CA HIS A 450 -15.40 -15.99 33.05
C HIS A 450 -16.86 -16.43 33.03
N ASP A 451 -17.78 -15.53 32.70
CA ASP A 451 -19.20 -15.83 32.61
C ASP A 451 -19.58 -16.11 31.14
N PRO A 452 -19.89 -17.37 30.79
CA PRO A 452 -20.20 -17.75 29.42
C PRO A 452 -21.50 -17.13 28.88
N SER A 453 -22.38 -16.58 29.73
CA SER A 453 -23.60 -15.92 29.23
C SER A 453 -23.35 -14.54 28.63
N ASN A 454 -22.16 -13.95 28.83
CA ASN A 454 -21.84 -12.62 28.34
C ASN A 454 -21.36 -12.60 26.87
N ASP A 455 -21.09 -13.75 26.24
CA ASP A 455 -20.62 -13.87 24.85
C ASP A 455 -19.39 -13.00 24.50
N VAL A 456 -18.48 -12.78 25.46
CA VAL A 456 -17.24 -12.02 25.27
C VAL A 456 -16.09 -12.96 24.92
N ASP A 457 -15.55 -12.89 23.70
CA ASP A 457 -14.37 -13.67 23.28
C ASP A 457 -13.07 -13.03 23.81
N LEU A 458 -12.77 -13.30 25.08
CA LEU A 458 -11.44 -13.08 25.63
C LEU A 458 -10.54 -14.23 25.19
N ARG A 459 -10.01 -14.15 23.96
CA ARG A 459 -9.06 -15.15 23.46
C ARG A 459 -7.92 -15.31 24.46
N LEU A 460 -7.96 -16.43 25.18
CA LEU A 460 -7.01 -16.74 26.23
C LEU A 460 -5.63 -16.90 25.59
N ALA A 461 -4.78 -15.90 25.80
CA ALA A 461 -3.34 -15.98 25.60
C ALA A 461 -2.70 -17.19 26.34
N ALA A 462 -3.42 -17.79 27.30
CA ALA A 462 -2.86 -18.63 28.35
C ALA A 462 -3.18 -20.13 28.32
N ARG A 463 -4.05 -20.65 27.43
CA ARG A 463 -4.29 -22.12 27.40
C ARG A 463 -3.51 -22.89 26.34
N ILE A 464 -2.86 -22.21 25.39
CA ILE A 464 -1.94 -22.83 24.44
C ILE A 464 -0.78 -21.85 24.15
N ALA A 465 0.30 -21.87 24.93
CA ALA A 465 1.56 -21.27 24.49
C ALA A 465 1.99 -21.98 23.19
N PRO A 466 2.36 -21.30 22.07
CA PRO A 466 3.06 -20.01 21.97
C PRO A 466 2.32 -18.94 21.14
N ARG A 467 0.98 -18.86 21.22
CA ARG A 467 0.14 -18.03 20.32
C ARG A 467 -0.46 -16.77 20.96
N THR A 468 0.25 -16.08 21.85
CA THR A 468 -0.22 -14.73 22.24
C THR A 468 -0.10 -13.83 21.01
N HIS A 469 -1.18 -13.15 20.63
CA HIS A 469 -1.14 -12.25 19.48
C HIS A 469 -0.42 -10.94 19.81
N ILE A 470 -0.43 -10.58 21.09
CA ILE A 470 0.31 -9.48 21.68
C ILE A 470 1.48 -10.02 22.50
N LEU A 471 2.62 -9.37 22.36
CA LEU A 471 3.77 -9.60 23.23
C LEU A 471 3.78 -8.55 24.34
N THR A 472 3.95 -8.96 25.59
CA THR A 472 3.79 -8.08 26.77
C THR A 472 5.10 -7.47 27.28
N SER A 473 6.18 -7.63 26.53
CA SER A 473 7.50 -7.06 26.85
C SER A 473 8.40 -7.02 25.63
N ILE A 474 9.30 -6.04 25.57
CA ILE A 474 10.30 -5.92 24.49
C ILE A 474 11.18 -7.20 24.45
N PRO A 475 11.17 -7.95 23.33
CA PRO A 475 11.86 -9.23 23.22
C PRO A 475 13.34 -9.03 22.87
N TYR A 476 14.09 -8.27 23.68
CA TYR A 476 15.55 -8.27 23.53
C TYR A 476 16.15 -9.63 23.96
N THR A 477 17.17 -10.07 23.24
CA THR A 477 17.90 -11.30 23.53
C THR A 477 18.69 -11.13 24.83
N LYS A 478 18.47 -12.02 25.80
CA LYS A 478 19.12 -11.93 27.11
C LYS A 478 20.64 -11.97 26.95
N GLY A 479 21.33 -10.96 27.47
CA GLY A 479 22.79 -10.84 27.43
C GLY A 479 23.33 -10.15 26.19
N GLU A 480 22.48 -9.76 25.23
CA GLU A 480 22.88 -9.03 24.03
C GLU A 480 22.18 -7.67 24.01
N LYS A 481 22.96 -6.58 24.09
CA LYS A 481 22.43 -5.21 24.15
C LYS A 481 21.68 -4.91 22.86
N GLN A 482 20.40 -4.53 22.99
CA GLN A 482 19.51 -4.09 21.90
C GLN A 482 19.35 -5.08 20.73
N LYS A 483 19.65 -6.37 20.93
CA LYS A 483 19.41 -7.39 19.90
C LYS A 483 17.97 -7.90 19.97
N VAL A 484 17.14 -7.52 19.02
CA VAL A 484 15.74 -7.93 18.94
C VAL A 484 15.64 -9.42 18.60
N ASN A 485 14.87 -10.16 19.38
CA ASN A 485 14.54 -11.55 19.09
C ASN A 485 13.39 -11.62 18.07
N CYS A 486 13.74 -11.48 16.79
CA CYS A 486 12.79 -11.49 15.67
C CYS A 486 11.96 -12.78 15.59
N HIS A 487 12.49 -13.91 16.07
CA HIS A 487 11.76 -15.17 16.09
C HIS A 487 10.52 -15.10 17.00
N LEU A 488 10.61 -14.41 18.13
CA LEU A 488 9.47 -14.20 19.03
C LEU A 488 8.41 -13.27 18.43
N LEU A 489 8.79 -12.40 17.49
CA LEU A 489 7.89 -11.43 16.85
C LEU A 489 7.17 -11.98 15.63
N LYS A 490 7.75 -12.94 14.89
CA LYS A 490 7.28 -13.44 13.57
C LYS A 490 5.79 -13.81 13.47
N ASN A 491 5.10 -14.06 14.59
CA ASN A 491 3.67 -14.38 14.65
C ASN A 491 2.90 -13.50 15.65
N ARG A 492 3.36 -12.27 15.85
CA ARG A 492 2.76 -11.28 16.75
C ARG A 492 2.19 -10.15 15.92
N ARG A 493 1.01 -9.67 16.30
CA ARG A 493 0.38 -8.51 15.69
C ARG A 493 0.99 -7.21 16.19
N ALA A 494 1.14 -7.13 17.51
CA ALA A 494 1.64 -5.95 18.19
C ALA A 494 2.41 -6.32 19.47
N ILE A 495 3.05 -5.31 20.04
CA ILE A 495 3.72 -5.38 21.33
C ILE A 495 3.10 -4.35 22.27
N HIS A 496 2.67 -4.79 23.45
CA HIS A 496 2.14 -3.92 24.49
C HIS A 496 3.24 -3.55 25.47
N MET A 497 3.57 -2.26 25.50
CA MET A 497 4.66 -1.67 26.28
C MET A 497 4.17 -1.10 27.61
N SER A 498 3.43 -1.91 28.38
CA SER A 498 2.86 -1.52 29.68
C SER A 498 3.91 -1.01 30.68
N HIS A 499 3.47 -0.22 31.67
CA HIS A 499 4.31 0.19 32.80
C HIS A 499 5.04 -1.00 33.47
N SER A 500 4.33 -2.11 33.65
CA SER A 500 4.90 -3.34 34.23
C SER A 500 6.01 -3.93 33.36
N SER A 501 5.83 -3.92 32.04
CA SER A 501 6.83 -4.43 31.10
C SER A 501 8.12 -3.61 31.16
N MET A 502 8.01 -2.29 31.23
CA MET A 502 9.14 -1.37 31.31
C MET A 502 9.93 -1.55 32.60
N SER A 503 9.24 -1.71 33.73
CA SER A 503 9.90 -2.00 35.02
C SER A 503 10.69 -3.31 34.98
N LYS A 504 10.19 -4.34 34.28
CA LYS A 504 10.90 -5.62 34.10
C LYS A 504 12.15 -5.46 33.23
N LEU A 505 12.07 -4.70 32.14
CA LEU A 505 13.23 -4.44 31.28
C LEU A 505 14.37 -3.75 32.04
N LYS A 506 14.04 -2.76 32.89
CA LYS A 506 15.02 -2.12 33.78
C LYS A 506 15.63 -3.13 34.74
N LYS A 507 14.79 -3.93 35.41
CA LYS A 507 15.26 -4.96 36.36
C LYS A 507 16.20 -5.98 35.70
N TRP A 508 16.04 -6.23 34.41
CA TRP A 508 16.88 -7.16 33.65
C TRP A 508 18.09 -6.51 32.98
N GLY A 509 18.29 -5.20 33.11
CA GLY A 509 19.40 -4.49 32.48
C GLY A 509 19.32 -4.50 30.95
N LEU A 510 18.09 -4.55 30.39
CA LEU A 510 17.85 -4.57 28.94
C LEU A 510 17.39 -3.21 28.40
N THR A 511 17.35 -2.18 29.23
CA THR A 511 17.16 -0.80 28.77
C THR A 511 18.47 -0.30 28.15
N PRO A 512 18.43 0.46 27.04
CA PRO A 512 19.58 1.24 26.57
C PRO A 512 20.10 2.17 27.69
N ASP A 513 21.26 2.84 27.50
CA ASP A 513 22.03 3.59 28.53
C ASP A 513 21.30 4.79 29.21
N TYR A 514 19.98 4.83 29.20
CA TYR A 514 19.11 5.74 29.96
C TYR A 514 19.36 5.72 31.46
N ASP A 515 19.97 4.65 32.01
CA ASP A 515 20.39 4.61 33.42
C ASP A 515 21.34 5.77 33.79
N LYS A 516 22.05 6.37 32.83
CA LYS A 516 22.89 7.55 33.06
C LYS A 516 22.10 8.84 33.33
N THR A 517 20.82 8.89 32.98
CA THR A 517 19.97 10.09 33.16
C THR A 517 19.35 10.17 34.56
N GLY A 518 19.38 9.07 35.34
CA GLY A 518 18.76 8.98 36.66
C GLY A 518 17.23 8.99 36.65
N LEU A 519 16.58 9.12 35.48
CA LEU A 519 15.14 9.18 35.34
C LEU A 519 14.51 7.77 35.31
N HIS A 520 13.27 7.66 35.76
CA HIS A 520 12.57 6.38 35.81
C HIS A 520 12.16 5.95 34.39
N PRO A 521 12.29 4.66 33.98
CA PRO A 521 11.97 4.22 32.61
C PRO A 521 10.55 4.58 32.14
N THR A 522 9.60 4.72 33.06
CA THR A 522 8.23 5.15 32.74
C THR A 522 8.18 6.57 32.19
N GLN A 523 9.13 7.43 32.54
CA GLN A 523 9.27 8.79 32.01
C GLN A 523 9.90 8.80 30.59
N HIS A 524 10.55 7.70 30.19
CA HIS A 524 11.18 7.53 28.88
C HIS A 524 10.51 6.46 28.03
N ARG A 525 9.28 6.07 28.37
CA ARG A 525 8.60 4.94 27.72
C ARG A 525 8.47 5.14 26.22
N ALA A 526 8.10 6.34 25.77
CA ALA A 526 8.02 6.67 24.35
C ALA A 526 9.39 6.52 23.66
N LYS A 527 10.46 7.01 24.29
CA LYS A 527 11.81 6.90 23.72
C LYS A 527 12.29 5.44 23.66
N LEU A 528 11.99 4.64 24.68
CA LEU A 528 12.28 3.20 24.69
C LEU A 528 11.50 2.46 23.59
N ALA A 529 10.21 2.80 23.44
CA ALA A 529 9.36 2.26 22.38
C ALA A 529 9.91 2.60 20.99
N GLU A 530 10.26 3.87 20.77
CA GLU A 530 10.85 4.35 19.51
C GLU A 530 12.18 3.63 19.21
N THR A 531 13.05 3.51 20.22
CA THR A 531 14.32 2.78 20.09
C THR A 531 14.08 1.34 19.66
N PHE A 532 13.14 0.65 20.33
CA PHE A 532 12.78 -0.71 19.97
C PHE A 532 12.19 -0.81 18.56
N MET A 533 11.30 0.10 18.16
CA MET A 533 10.68 0.06 16.83
C MET A 533 11.70 0.27 15.71
N ASN A 534 12.71 1.12 15.94
CA ASN A 534 13.85 1.26 15.03
C ASN A 534 14.69 -0.03 14.98
N ASP A 535 15.07 -0.57 16.14
CA ASP A 535 15.83 -1.83 16.23
C ASP A 535 15.07 -2.99 15.52
N PHE A 536 13.75 -3.04 15.69
CA PHE A 536 12.87 -4.04 15.06
C PHE A 536 12.87 -3.91 13.54
N ARG A 537 12.69 -2.71 13.00
CA ARG A 537 12.75 -2.48 11.55
C ARG A 537 14.09 -2.89 10.96
N GLU A 538 15.18 -2.45 11.59
CA GLU A 538 16.54 -2.73 11.12
C GLU A 538 16.86 -4.22 11.15
N GLN A 539 16.56 -4.90 12.27
CA GLN A 539 17.00 -6.27 12.52
C GLN A 539 16.02 -7.33 12.00
N CYS A 540 14.72 -7.04 11.93
CA CYS A 540 13.69 -8.04 11.66
C CYS A 540 12.92 -7.84 10.34
N MET A 541 12.84 -6.60 9.82
CA MET A 541 12.11 -6.32 8.57
C MET A 541 13.02 -6.28 7.34
N GLY A 542 14.33 -6.12 7.54
CA GLY A 542 15.34 -6.00 6.48
C GLY A 542 15.39 -4.58 5.92
N VAL A 543 16.62 -4.09 5.67
CA VAL A 543 16.93 -2.70 5.30
C VAL A 543 16.26 -2.25 3.98
N GLY A 544 15.75 -3.17 3.17
CA GLY A 544 15.14 -2.87 1.85
C GLY A 544 13.64 -2.60 1.83
N LYS A 545 12.86 -2.95 2.86
CA LYS A 545 11.38 -2.91 2.78
C LYS A 545 10.71 -1.60 3.19
N PHE A 546 11.44 -0.68 3.82
CA PHE A 546 10.86 0.56 4.37
C PHE A 546 11.20 1.84 3.60
N LYS A 547 12.23 1.82 2.75
CA LYS A 547 12.55 2.95 1.86
C LYS A 547 11.50 3.20 0.77
N GLU A 548 10.46 2.36 0.71
CA GLU A 548 9.35 2.47 -0.24
C GLU A 548 8.11 3.17 0.36
N ILE A 549 8.12 3.55 1.65
CA ILE A 549 6.95 4.11 2.35
C ILE A 549 7.17 5.58 2.79
N GLU A 550 8.41 6.01 3.01
CA GLU A 550 8.80 7.42 3.11
C GLU A 550 9.06 7.99 1.73
#